data_AF-A0A920KKE2-F1
#
_entry.id   AF-A0A920KKE2-F1
#
_cell.length_a   1.000
_cell.length_b   1.000
_cell.length_c   1.000
_cell.angle_alpha   90.00
_cell.angle_beta   90.00
_cell.angle_gamma   90.00
#
_symmetry.space_group_name_H-M   'P 1'
#
loop_
_entity.id
_entity.type
_entity.pdbx_description
1 polymer ?
#
loop_
_entity_poly.entity_id
_entity_poly.type
_entity_poly.pdbx_seq_one_letter_code
_entity_poly.pdbx_strand_id
1 'polypeptide(L)' 'MKCGIIGLPNVGKSTLFNALCENEQALAANYPFATIDPNSSLVRVPDDRLKNYQLFAILKK' A
#
# COMPACT_ATOMS: atom_id res chain seq x y z
N MET A 1 3.35 -12.88 1.56
CA MET A 1 4.49 -12.39 0.75
C MET A 1 4.55 -10.87 0.89
N LYS A 2 5.73 -10.27 1.06
CA LYS A 2 5.91 -8.81 1.26
C LYS A 2 6.89 -8.28 0.21
N CYS A 3 6.70 -7.04 -0.25
CA CYS A 3 7.59 -6.34 -1.19
C CYS A 3 8.10 -5.06 -0.52
N GLY A 4 9.38 -4.73 -0.71
CA GLY A 4 10.01 -3.53 -0.14
C GLY A 4 10.41 -2.54 -1.23
N ILE A 5 10.22 -1.25 -0.96
CA ILE A 5 10.66 -0.14 -1.83
C ILE A 5 12.05 0.31 -1.39
N ILE A 6 13.06 0.17 -2.26
CA ILE A 6 14.46 0.57 -1.99
C ILE A 6 14.96 1.61 -2.99
N GLY A 7 15.97 2.39 -2.61
CA GLY A 7 16.59 3.37 -3.51
C GLY A 7 17.28 4.52 -2.79
N LEU A 8 18.03 5.31 -3.56
CA LEU A 8 18.86 6.43 -3.08
C LEU A 8 18.05 7.49 -2.32
N PRO A 9 18.69 8.30 -1.44
CA PRO A 9 18.03 9.41 -0.77
C PRO A 9 17.32 10.35 -1.76
N ASN A 10 16.18 10.93 -1.35
CA ASN A 10 15.42 11.94 -2.12
C ASN A 10 14.88 11.55 -3.50
N VAL A 11 14.91 10.26 -3.89
CA VAL A 11 14.32 9.78 -5.17
C VAL A 11 12.78 9.65 -5.16
N GLY A 12 12.10 10.23 -4.16
CA GLY A 12 10.63 10.19 -4.07
C GLY A 12 10.02 8.89 -3.55
N LYS A 13 10.79 8.02 -2.87
CA LYS A 13 10.28 6.75 -2.30
C LYS A 13 9.07 6.94 -1.39
N SER A 14 9.14 7.91 -0.48
CA SER A 14 8.03 8.21 0.44
C SER A 14 6.82 8.78 -0.29
N THR A 15 7.04 9.52 -1.38
CA THR A 15 5.97 10.03 -2.25
C THR A 15 5.24 8.90 -2.94
N LEU A 16 5.98 7.93 -3.51
CA LEU A 16 5.39 6.74 -4.13
C LEU A 16 4.64 5.89 -3.10
N PHE A 17 5.24 5.67 -1.93
CA PHE A 17 4.60 4.95 -0.85
C PHE A 17 3.27 5.62 -0.46
N ASN A 18 3.28 6.91 -0.15
CA ASN A 18 2.07 7.63 0.22
C ASN A 18 0.99 7.63 -0.87
N ALA A 19 1.39 7.71 -2.15
CA ALA A 19 0.46 7.64 -3.28
C ALA A 19 -0.19 6.25 -3.44
N LEU A 20 0.53 5.17 -3.10
CA LEU A 20 -0.02 3.81 -3.12
C LEU A 20 -0.88 3.51 -1.88
N CYS A 21 -0.58 4.18 -0.76
CA CYS A 21 -1.28 3.95 0.50
C CYS A 21 -2.54 4.81 0.67
N GLU A 22 -2.67 5.93 -0.06
CA GLU A 22 -3.74 6.97 -0.06
C GLU A 22 -4.30 7.45 1.31
N ASN A 23 -4.08 6.77 2.44
CA ASN A 23 -4.73 7.01 3.73
C ASN A 23 -3.89 6.70 4.98
N GLU A 24 -2.72 6.06 4.87
CA GLU A 24 -1.85 5.87 6.04
C GLU A 24 -0.78 6.96 6.05
N GLN A 25 -1.04 8.00 6.84
CA GLN A 25 -0.04 8.99 7.21
C GLN A 25 1.19 8.22 7.68
N ALA A 26 2.27 8.25 6.89
CA ALA A 26 3.60 7.83 7.33
C ALA A 26 4.01 8.77 8.48
N LEU A 27 3.53 8.47 9.69
CA LEU A 27 3.85 9.19 10.91
C LEU A 27 5.29 8.82 11.26
N ALA A 28 6.22 9.60 10.70
CA ALA A 28 7.61 9.62 11.09
C ALA A 28 7.72 10.18 12.51
N ALA A 29 7.50 9.34 13.52
CA ALA A 29 7.91 9.65 14.87
C ALA A 29 9.44 9.57 14.94
N ASN A 30 10.09 10.72 14.76
CA ASN A 30 11.55 10.87 14.87
C ASN A 30 11.97 10.78 16.34
N TYR A 31 12.08 9.56 16.89
CA TYR A 31 12.72 9.33 18.20
C TYR A 31 13.99 8.49 18.02
N PRO A 32 15.19 9.02 18.37
CA PRO A 32 16.49 8.44 18.00
C PRO A 32 16.86 7.12 18.71
N PHE A 33 15.91 6.45 19.38
CA PHE A 33 16.10 5.17 20.07
C PHE A 33 14.94 4.18 19.91
N ALA A 34 13.91 4.52 19.13
CA ALA A 34 12.82 3.60 18.84
C ALA A 34 13.18 2.73 17.62
N THR A 35 12.87 1.44 17.67
CA THR A 35 12.86 0.59 16.47
C THR A 35 11.95 1.27 15.44
N ILE A 36 12.55 1.78 14.35
CA ILE A 36 11.79 2.40 13.27
C ILE A 36 11.13 1.24 12.52
N ASP A 37 9.91 0.91 12.91
CA ASP A 37 9.11 -0.03 12.13
C ASP A 37 8.95 0.53 10.71
N PRO A 38 9.32 -0.25 9.68
CA PRO A 38 9.22 0.22 8.31
C PRO A 38 7.74 0.49 7.99
N ASN A 39 7.46 1.60 7.32
CA ASN A 39 6.10 1.89 6.87
C ASN A 39 5.59 0.71 6.02
N SER A 40 4.52 0.05 6.48
CA SER A 40 3.95 -1.11 5.80
C SER A 40 2.46 -0.90 5.60
N SER A 41 2.01 -1.01 4.36
CA SER A 41 0.60 -0.83 3.98
C SER A 41 0.13 -1.98 3.10
N LEU A 42 -1.16 -2.29 3.13
CA LEU A 42 -1.75 -3.24 2.19
C LEU A 42 -2.32 -2.51 0.98
N VAL A 43 -1.79 -2.80 -0.21
CA VAL A 43 -2.30 -2.25 -1.48
C VAL A 43 -3.19 -3.28 -2.16
N ARG A 44 -4.40 -2.87 -2.56
CA ARG A 44 -5.33 -3.74 -3.30
C ARG A 44 -4.87 -3.84 -4.76
N VAL A 45 -4.69 -5.06 -5.26
CA VAL A 45 -4.42 -5.28 -6.67
C VAL A 45 -5.73 -5.14 -7.45
N PRO A 46 -5.84 -4.21 -8.41
CA PRO A 46 -7.03 -4.10 -9.24
C PRO A 46 -7.16 -5.34 -10.13
N ASP A 47 -8.28 -6.05 -10.03
CA ASP A 47 -8.62 -7.17 -10.90
C ASP A 47 -10.07 -7.03 -11.39
N ASP A 48 -10.24 -6.77 -12.69
CA ASP A 48 -11.56 -6.60 -13.29
C ASP A 48 -12.32 -7.92 -13.46
N ARG A 49 -11.64 -9.07 -13.45
CA ARG A 49 -12.29 -10.39 -13.55
C ARG A 49 -13.17 -10.63 -12.34
N LEU A 50 -12.74 -10.20 -11.16
CA LEU A 50 -13.52 -10.32 -9.92
C LEU A 50 -14.86 -9.59 -10.01
N LYS A 51 -14.91 -8.42 -10.68
CA LYS A 51 -16.16 -7.68 -10.90
C LYS A 51 -17.15 -8.47 -11.75
N ASN A 52 -16.66 -9.14 -12.80
CA ASN A 52 -17.50 -9.93 -13.70
C ASN A 52 -18.12 -11.13 -12.95
N TYR A 53 -17.35 -11.85 -12.14
CA TYR A 53 -17.88 -12.96 -11.34
C TYR A 53 -18.88 -12.48 -10.28
N GLN A 54 -18.63 -11.32 -9.65
CA GLN A 54 -19.57 -10.71 -8.70
C GLN A 54 -20.92 -10.42 -9.36
N LEU A 55 -20.90 -9.87 -10.58
CA LEU A 55 -22.11 -9.57 -11.34
C LEU A 55 -22.89 -10.84 -11.73
N PHE A 56 -22.19 -11.88 -12.19
CA PHE A 56 -22.81 -13.18 -12.48
C PHE A 56 -23.42 -13.84 -11.22
N ALA A 57 -22.77 -13.71 -10.06
CA ALA A 57 -23.29 -14.25 -8.80
C ALA A 57 -24.56 -13.52 -8.31
N ILE A 58 -24.69 -12.22 -8.61
CA ILE A 58 -25.86 -11.41 -8.26
C ILE A 58 -27.04 -11.69 -9.21
N LEU A 59 -26.76 -11.86 -10.51
CA LEU A 59 -27.79 -12.10 -11.55
C LEU A 59 -28.36 -13.53 -11.53
N LYS A 60 -27.76 -14.45 -10.77
CA LYS A 60 -28.21 -15.86 -10.62
C LYS A 60 -29.03 -16.10 -9.34
N LYS A 61 -29.37 -15.06 -8.58
CA LYS A 61 -30.35 -15.10 -7.47
C LYS A 61 -31.72 -14.66 -7.94
#